data_AF-A0A1Y4SHE1-F1
#
_entry.id   AF-A0A1Y4SHE1-F1
#
_cell.length_a   1.000
_cell.length_b   1.000
_cell.length_c   1.000
_cell.angle_alpha   90.00
_cell.angle_beta   90.00
_cell.angle_gamma   90.00
#
_symmetry.space_group_name_H-M   'P 1'
#
loop_
_entity.id
_entity.type
_entity.pdbx_description
1 polymer ?
#
loop_
_entity_poly.entity_id
_entity_poly.type
_entity_poly.pdbx_seq_one_letter_code
_entity_poly.pdbx_strand_id
1 'polypeptide(L)'
;MPEKGKGKMKKAKKAGVLAVVILIIAVGFLIYHYFQTWPLRFRSDFNEFFGEGNWEQVSSETNESRMYTVYHRSSSPALSGERAGTYHNWDIAFTNRYGEEELWTITDHTLKINHDKHWFLSSERYSARQALTLELMDLSLDAVGEQVKREILSGVLSEEELECLDIYISYRNGNPPPEFYSRLRKEPWFQANEITAADYLETDLYDFYLRIQAFDYRVEKLPEEKRQHLMDSLLEIERLLRNAYGSHADYEIYLGEGYRAEFTAGGSANER
;
A
#
# COMPACT_ATOMS: atom_id res chain seq x y z
N MET A 1 -47.97 25.46 50.28
CA MET A 1 -47.09 24.41 49.71
C MET A 1 -47.42 24.23 48.22
N PRO A 2 -46.65 24.83 47.29
CA PRO A 2 -46.06 24.04 46.20
C PRO A 2 -44.82 24.71 45.53
N GLU A 3 -43.71 24.93 46.25
CA GLU A 3 -42.48 25.49 45.63
C GLU A 3 -41.33 24.49 45.51
N LYS A 4 -41.28 23.46 46.37
CA LYS A 4 -40.18 22.47 46.35
C LYS A 4 -40.19 21.55 45.12
N GLY A 5 -41.32 21.37 44.43
CA GLY A 5 -41.44 20.50 43.25
C GLY A 5 -40.90 21.13 41.94
N LYS A 6 -41.13 22.42 41.72
CA LYS A 6 -40.72 23.12 40.48
C LYS A 6 -39.19 23.24 40.34
N GLY A 7 -38.47 23.40 41.45
CA GLY A 7 -37.00 23.46 41.47
C GLY A 7 -36.33 22.12 41.13
N LYS A 8 -36.86 21.00 41.64
CA LYS A 8 -36.36 19.65 41.31
C LYS A 8 -36.61 19.29 39.85
N MET A 9 -37.79 19.63 39.31
CA MET A 9 -38.12 19.40 37.90
C MET A 9 -37.24 20.21 36.94
N LYS A 10 -36.92 21.47 37.27
CA LYS A 10 -35.98 22.30 36.47
C LYS A 10 -34.54 21.76 36.51
N LYS A 11 -34.06 21.28 37.67
CA LYS A 11 -32.74 20.65 37.81
C LYS A 11 -32.67 19.31 37.06
N ALA A 12 -33.70 18.48 37.13
CA ALA A 12 -33.80 17.22 36.39
C ALA A 12 -33.85 17.44 34.87
N LYS A 13 -34.60 18.45 34.39
CA LYS A 13 -34.61 18.83 32.96
C LYS A 13 -33.24 19.36 32.49
N LYS A 14 -32.55 20.18 33.30
CA LYS A 14 -31.19 20.64 32.98
C LYS A 14 -30.16 19.51 32.97
N ALA A 15 -30.27 18.56 33.91
CA ALA A 15 -29.42 17.37 33.94
C ALA A 15 -29.68 16.44 32.74
N GLY A 16 -30.95 16.26 32.34
CA GLY A 16 -31.31 15.52 31.14
C GLY A 16 -30.78 16.15 29.85
N VAL A 17 -30.90 17.48 29.70
CA VAL A 17 -30.32 18.21 28.55
C VAL A 17 -28.80 18.10 28.52
N LEU A 18 -28.12 18.23 29.67
CA LEU A 18 -26.66 18.09 29.74
C LEU A 18 -26.20 16.66 29.38
N ALA A 19 -26.92 15.63 29.83
CA ALA A 19 -26.62 14.24 29.48
C ALA A 19 -26.76 13.98 27.97
N VAL A 20 -27.79 14.56 27.33
CA VAL A 20 -27.97 14.49 25.87
C VAL A 20 -26.83 15.19 25.13
N VAL A 21 -26.39 16.36 25.59
CA VAL A 21 -25.25 17.08 24.99
C VAL A 21 -23.96 16.27 25.10
N ILE A 22 -23.68 15.66 26.25
CA ILE A 22 -22.50 14.81 26.44
C ILE A 22 -22.55 13.60 25.51
N LEU A 23 -23.72 12.96 25.37
CA LEU A 23 -23.89 11.83 24.47
C LEU A 23 -23.62 12.23 23.01
N ILE A 24 -24.11 13.38 22.57
CA ILE A 24 -23.87 13.88 21.20
C ILE A 24 -22.38 14.12 20.97
N ILE A 25 -21.68 14.72 21.93
CA ILE A 25 -20.22 14.93 21.84
C ILE A 25 -19.49 13.60 21.76
N ALA A 26 -19.86 12.63 22.61
CA ALA A 26 -19.25 11.30 22.61
C ALA A 26 -19.49 10.56 21.28
N VAL A 27 -20.71 10.59 20.75
CA VAL A 27 -21.05 10.01 19.45
C VAL A 27 -20.28 10.70 18.32
N GLY A 28 -20.20 12.04 18.34
CA GLY A 28 -19.41 12.80 17.36
C GLY A 28 -17.93 12.44 17.40
N PHE A 29 -17.35 12.28 18.59
CA PHE A 29 -15.97 11.85 18.77
C PHE A 29 -15.73 10.42 18.26
N LEU A 30 -16.64 9.48 18.56
CA LEU A 30 -16.56 8.10 18.06
C LEU A 30 -16.66 8.05 16.54
N ILE A 31 -17.55 8.83 15.93
CA ILE A 31 -17.67 8.93 14.47
C ILE A 31 -16.38 9.49 13.88
N TYR A 32 -15.84 10.58 14.45
CA TYR A 32 -14.59 11.18 13.99
C TYR A 32 -13.44 10.17 14.05
N HIS A 33 -13.26 9.48 15.18
CA HIS A 33 -12.24 8.46 15.34
C HIS A 33 -12.41 7.31 14.36
N TYR A 34 -13.65 6.83 14.14
CA TYR A 34 -13.95 5.80 13.14
C TYR A 34 -13.52 6.23 11.73
N PHE A 35 -13.74 7.48 11.35
CA PHE A 35 -13.32 7.97 10.02
C PHE A 35 -11.81 8.14 9.86
N GLN A 36 -11.07 8.33 10.96
CA GLN A 36 -9.61 8.42 10.93
C GLN A 36 -8.96 7.04 10.95
N THR A 37 -9.47 6.06 11.68
CA THR A 37 -8.84 4.74 11.82
C THR A 37 -9.22 3.79 10.68
N TRP A 38 -8.36 3.67 9.67
CA TRP A 38 -8.61 2.81 8.51
C TRP A 38 -8.79 1.32 8.85
N PRO A 39 -7.98 0.68 9.71
CA PRO A 39 -8.17 -0.73 10.06
C PRO A 39 -9.55 -1.01 10.68
N LEU A 40 -10.09 -0.05 11.46
CA LEU A 40 -11.44 -0.15 12.03
C LEU A 40 -12.52 0.08 10.97
N ARG A 41 -12.37 1.13 10.16
CA ARG A 41 -13.35 1.54 9.15
C ARG A 41 -13.50 0.56 8.00
N PHE A 42 -12.37 -0.04 7.60
CA PHE A 42 -12.25 -0.92 6.44
C PHE A 42 -11.95 -2.35 6.85
N ARG A 43 -12.40 -2.77 8.05
CA ARG A 43 -12.16 -4.11 8.59
C ARG A 43 -12.51 -5.24 7.62
N SER A 44 -13.59 -5.09 6.85
CA SER A 44 -13.95 -6.09 5.83
C SER A 44 -12.94 -6.15 4.69
N ASP A 45 -12.43 -5.00 4.24
CA ASP A 45 -11.42 -4.93 3.17
C ASP A 45 -10.09 -5.55 3.66
N PHE A 46 -9.72 -5.34 4.94
CA PHE A 46 -8.56 -5.98 5.56
C PHE A 46 -8.77 -7.50 5.76
N ASN A 47 -9.95 -7.93 6.19
CA ASN A 47 -10.26 -9.36 6.32
C ASN A 47 -10.21 -10.08 4.98
N GLU A 48 -10.68 -9.44 3.91
CA GLU A 48 -10.63 -9.96 2.55
C GLU A 48 -9.18 -10.07 2.08
N PHE A 49 -8.36 -9.04 2.31
CA PHE A 49 -6.97 -9.02 1.85
C PHE A 49 -6.01 -9.90 2.68
N PHE A 50 -6.01 -9.78 4.01
CA PHE A 50 -5.08 -10.53 4.87
C PHE A 50 -5.62 -11.90 5.30
N GLY A 51 -6.92 -12.16 5.14
CA GLY A 51 -7.62 -13.31 5.69
C GLY A 51 -8.27 -13.01 7.05
N GLU A 52 -9.52 -13.42 7.23
CA GLU A 52 -10.25 -13.19 8.47
C GLU A 52 -9.56 -13.89 9.66
N GLY A 53 -9.18 -13.11 10.67
CA GLY A 53 -8.48 -13.60 11.85
C GLY A 53 -6.97 -13.79 11.68
N ASN A 54 -6.41 -13.49 10.51
CA ASN A 54 -4.97 -13.60 10.23
C ASN A 54 -4.20 -12.29 10.45
N TRP A 55 -4.87 -11.20 10.83
CA TRP A 55 -4.22 -9.90 11.00
C TRP A 55 -4.66 -9.18 12.27
N GLU A 56 -3.77 -8.34 12.79
CA GLU A 56 -4.05 -7.41 13.87
C GLU A 56 -3.34 -6.06 13.66
N GLN A 57 -4.00 -4.98 14.07
CA GLN A 57 -3.35 -3.67 14.16
C GLN A 57 -2.53 -3.61 15.45
N VAL A 58 -1.22 -3.50 15.35
CA VAL A 58 -0.32 -3.49 16.53
C VAL A 58 0.09 -2.08 16.96
N SER A 59 0.06 -1.10 16.04
CA SER A 59 0.42 0.28 16.34
C SER A 59 -0.48 1.29 15.58
N SER A 60 -0.43 2.55 16.00
CA SER A 60 -0.94 3.67 15.21
C SER A 60 -0.19 4.94 15.57
N GLU A 61 0.28 5.65 14.55
CA GLU A 61 1.04 6.89 14.72
C GLU A 61 0.49 7.99 13.81
N THR A 62 0.58 9.23 14.27
CA THR A 62 0.27 10.42 13.47
C THR A 62 1.56 11.16 13.18
N ASN A 63 1.84 11.40 11.90
CA ASN A 63 3.06 12.03 11.42
C ASN A 63 2.76 13.32 10.65
N GLU A 64 3.75 14.21 10.60
CA GLU A 64 3.70 15.43 9.79
C GLU A 64 4.18 15.16 8.36
N SER A 65 3.46 15.73 7.39
CA SER A 65 3.80 15.63 5.98
C SER A 65 4.65 16.80 5.52
N ARG A 66 5.70 16.50 4.76
CA ARG A 66 6.46 17.50 3.98
C ARG A 66 5.92 17.68 2.55
N MET A 67 4.89 16.91 2.16
CA MET A 67 4.40 16.84 0.78
C MET A 67 3.10 17.61 0.54
N TYR A 68 2.43 18.07 1.61
CA TYR A 68 1.25 18.92 1.49
C TYR A 68 1.07 19.80 2.73
N THR A 69 0.34 20.91 2.57
CA THR A 69 0.03 21.85 3.66
C THR A 69 -1.47 21.96 3.88
N VAL A 70 -1.85 22.37 5.09
CA VAL A 70 -3.24 22.68 5.44
C VAL A 70 -3.33 24.12 5.95
N TYR A 71 -4.36 24.83 5.50
CA TYR A 71 -4.61 26.18 6.00
C TYR A 71 -5.24 26.14 7.40
N HIS A 72 -4.51 26.61 8.41
CA HIS A 72 -5.00 26.70 9.76
C HIS A 72 -5.58 28.10 10.02
N ARG A 73 -6.90 28.18 10.26
CA ARG A 73 -7.57 29.43 10.64
C ARG A 73 -7.57 29.60 12.15
N SER A 74 -6.97 30.68 12.63
CA SER A 74 -6.98 31.08 14.04
C SER A 74 -7.89 32.28 14.27
N SER A 75 -8.43 32.42 15.49
CA SER A 75 -9.17 33.63 15.90
C SER A 75 -8.29 34.88 15.88
N SER A 76 -6.96 34.71 15.97
CA SER A 76 -5.98 35.77 15.76
C SER A 76 -5.46 35.69 14.33
N PRO A 77 -5.76 36.67 13.45
CA PRO A 77 -5.38 36.61 12.03
C PRO A 77 -3.89 36.41 11.79
N ALA A 78 -3.03 37.02 12.62
CA ALA A 78 -1.57 36.87 12.56
C ALA A 78 -1.05 35.45 12.84
N LEU A 79 -1.88 34.57 13.42
CA LEU A 79 -1.56 33.17 13.69
C LEU A 79 -2.21 32.20 12.69
N SER A 80 -2.93 32.74 11.69
CA SER A 80 -3.48 31.95 10.59
C SER A 80 -2.44 31.79 9.50
N GLY A 81 -2.37 30.62 8.89
CA GLY A 81 -1.40 30.34 7.85
C GLY A 81 -1.34 28.88 7.49
N GLU A 82 -0.54 28.58 6.47
CA GLU A 82 -0.25 27.21 6.07
C GLU A 82 0.64 26.51 7.10
N ARG A 83 0.32 25.26 7.38
CA ARG A 83 1.10 24.36 8.23
C ARG A 83 1.26 23.03 7.53
N ALA A 84 2.27 22.26 7.92
CA ALA A 84 2.42 20.89 7.46
C ALA A 84 1.11 20.11 7.69
N GLY A 85 0.68 19.36 6.68
CA GLY A 85 -0.41 18.41 6.83
C GLY A 85 -0.03 17.26 7.77
N THR A 86 -1.01 16.47 8.19
CA THR A 86 -0.77 15.27 9.02
C THR A 86 -1.37 14.02 8.38
N TYR A 87 -0.73 12.88 8.59
CA TYR A 87 -1.20 11.59 8.11
C TYR A 87 -1.02 10.53 9.19
N HIS A 88 -1.65 9.39 9.00
CA HIS A 88 -1.64 8.29 9.95
C HIS A 88 -0.97 7.08 9.34
N ASN A 89 -0.18 6.40 10.17
CA ASN A 89 0.37 5.09 9.89
C ASN A 89 -0.27 4.07 10.82
N TRP A 90 -0.53 2.88 10.30
CA TRP A 90 -1.00 1.73 11.04
C TRP A 90 -0.11 0.55 10.71
N ASP A 91 0.58 0.01 11.72
CA ASP A 91 1.32 -1.23 11.55
C ASP A 91 0.38 -2.42 11.76
N ILE A 92 0.40 -3.33 10.80
CA ILE A 92 -0.45 -4.50 10.71
C ILE A 92 0.44 -5.73 10.79
N ALA A 93 0.28 -6.51 11.84
CA ALA A 93 0.91 -7.81 11.95
C ALA A 93 0.00 -8.86 11.32
N PHE A 94 0.58 -9.77 10.53
CA PHE A 94 -0.14 -10.92 9.95
C PHE A 94 0.84 -12.08 9.68
N THR A 95 0.31 -13.28 9.48
CA THR A 95 1.11 -14.43 9.04
C THR A 95 1.07 -14.55 7.52
N ASN A 96 2.23 -14.50 6.89
CA ASN A 96 2.38 -14.61 5.43
C ASN A 96 2.16 -16.06 4.93
N ARG A 97 2.20 -16.25 3.62
CA ARG A 97 2.01 -17.57 2.98
C ARG A 97 3.08 -18.62 3.32
N TYR A 98 4.25 -18.16 3.80
CA TYR A 98 5.35 -19.01 4.23
C TYR A 98 5.29 -19.35 5.73
N GLY A 99 4.28 -18.86 6.44
CA GLY A 99 4.11 -19.07 7.89
C GLY A 99 4.97 -18.14 8.75
N GLU A 100 5.49 -17.06 8.19
CA GLU A 100 6.31 -16.06 8.87
C GLU A 100 5.42 -14.89 9.33
N GLU A 101 5.70 -14.36 10.53
CA GLU A 101 5.06 -13.14 11.00
C GLU A 101 5.69 -11.93 10.29
N GLU A 102 4.85 -11.15 9.61
CA GLU A 102 5.25 -9.92 8.94
C GLU A 102 4.56 -8.71 9.55
N LEU A 103 5.19 -7.55 9.39
CA LEU A 103 4.69 -6.26 9.86
C LEU A 103 4.63 -5.28 8.68
N TRP A 104 3.42 -4.97 8.22
CA TRP A 104 3.19 -4.03 7.12
C TRP A 104 2.62 -2.71 7.63
N THR A 105 3.20 -1.59 7.20
CA THR A 105 2.69 -0.25 7.53
C THR A 105 1.77 0.24 6.42
N ILE A 106 0.51 0.51 6.76
CA ILE A 106 -0.45 1.14 5.85
C ILE A 106 -0.62 2.61 6.24
N THR A 107 -0.70 3.50 5.26
CA THR A 107 -0.83 4.94 5.52
C THR A 107 -2.00 5.61 4.82
N ASP A 108 -2.57 6.65 5.44
CA ASP A 108 -3.52 7.55 4.75
C ASP A 108 -2.83 8.70 3.99
N HIS A 109 -1.50 8.74 3.98
CA HIS A 109 -0.72 9.84 3.42
C HIS A 109 -1.00 10.06 1.92
N THR A 110 -1.07 8.99 1.13
CA THR A 110 -1.41 9.04 -0.30
C THR A 110 -2.77 9.67 -0.54
N LEU A 111 -3.77 9.35 0.30
CA LEU A 111 -5.09 9.99 0.25
C LEU A 111 -4.95 11.50 0.48
N LYS A 112 -4.19 11.91 1.51
CA LYS A 112 -4.03 13.33 1.85
C LYS A 112 -3.34 14.12 0.74
N ILE A 113 -2.25 13.59 0.18
CA ILE A 113 -1.53 14.21 -0.93
C ILE A 113 -2.44 14.34 -2.16
N ASN A 114 -3.16 13.27 -2.51
CA ASN A 114 -4.12 13.32 -3.62
C ASN A 114 -5.21 14.36 -3.36
N HIS A 115 -5.72 14.46 -2.14
CA HIS A 115 -6.76 15.41 -1.75
C HIS A 115 -6.31 16.87 -1.74
N ASP A 116 -5.02 17.12 -1.53
CA ASP A 116 -4.41 18.44 -1.64
C ASP A 116 -4.26 18.86 -3.11
N LYS A 117 -3.83 17.93 -3.98
CA LYS A 117 -3.61 18.18 -5.40
C LYS A 117 -4.89 18.34 -6.22
N HIS A 118 -5.94 17.60 -5.89
CA HIS A 118 -7.15 17.54 -6.71
C HIS A 118 -8.34 18.20 -6.02
N TRP A 119 -9.09 19.01 -6.76
CA TRP A 119 -10.36 19.57 -6.30
C TRP A 119 -11.36 18.48 -5.87
N PHE A 120 -12.28 18.81 -4.94
CA PHE A 120 -13.18 17.81 -4.34
C PHE A 120 -14.16 17.12 -5.32
N LEU A 121 -14.40 17.71 -6.50
CA LEU A 121 -15.20 17.10 -7.59
C LEU A 121 -14.35 16.49 -8.71
N SER A 122 -13.02 16.47 -8.57
CA SER A 122 -12.17 15.86 -9.59
C SER A 122 -12.41 14.36 -9.66
N SER A 123 -12.51 13.83 -10.88
CA SER A 123 -12.54 12.38 -11.12
C SER A 123 -11.24 11.69 -10.69
N GLU A 124 -10.13 12.42 -10.64
CA GLU A 124 -8.81 11.94 -10.20
C GLU A 124 -8.67 11.89 -8.66
N ARG A 125 -9.66 12.41 -7.94
CA ARG A 125 -9.62 12.43 -6.48
C ARG A 125 -10.00 11.07 -5.91
N TYR A 126 -9.11 10.47 -5.15
CA TYR A 126 -9.34 9.17 -4.53
C TYR A 126 -10.40 9.22 -3.43
N SER A 127 -11.25 8.22 -3.38
CA SER A 127 -11.94 7.86 -2.15
C SER A 127 -10.95 7.23 -1.16
N ALA A 128 -11.28 7.26 0.13
CA ALA A 128 -10.44 6.62 1.15
C ALA A 128 -10.24 5.12 0.91
N ARG A 129 -11.24 4.43 0.31
CA ARG A 129 -11.11 3.02 -0.03
C ARG A 129 -10.21 2.79 -1.25
N GLN A 130 -10.26 3.64 -2.28
CA GLN A 130 -9.33 3.56 -3.41
C GLN A 130 -7.88 3.79 -2.96
N ALA A 131 -7.66 4.78 -2.08
CA ALA A 131 -6.34 4.99 -1.50
C ALA A 131 -5.87 3.80 -0.66
N LEU A 132 -6.74 3.20 0.17
CA LEU A 132 -6.41 1.96 0.87
C LEU A 132 -6.00 0.84 -0.09
N THR A 133 -6.75 0.62 -1.18
CA THR A 133 -6.41 -0.42 -2.15
C THR A 133 -5.08 -0.14 -2.86
N LEU A 134 -4.74 1.13 -3.11
CA LEU A 134 -3.42 1.49 -3.62
C LEU A 134 -2.32 1.07 -2.62
N GLU A 135 -2.46 1.41 -1.33
CA GLU A 135 -1.47 1.03 -0.31
C GLU A 135 -1.31 -0.49 -0.19
N LEU A 136 -2.42 -1.23 -0.23
CA LEU A 136 -2.40 -2.70 -0.21
C LEU A 136 -1.75 -3.28 -1.48
N MET A 137 -1.99 -2.63 -2.64
CA MET A 137 -1.37 -3.02 -3.89
C MET A 137 0.14 -2.86 -3.77
N ASP A 138 0.64 -1.68 -3.42
CA ASP A 138 2.08 -1.40 -3.33
C ASP A 138 2.78 -2.41 -2.42
N LEU A 139 2.24 -2.70 -1.23
CA LEU A 139 2.77 -3.73 -0.33
C LEU A 139 2.79 -5.12 -0.96
N SER A 140 1.73 -5.47 -1.71
CA SER A 140 1.67 -6.77 -2.39
C SER A 140 2.61 -6.89 -3.60
N LEU A 141 2.96 -5.79 -4.28
CA LEU A 141 3.94 -5.80 -5.37
C LEU A 141 5.32 -6.20 -4.83
N ASP A 142 5.68 -5.71 -3.63
CA ASP A 142 6.91 -6.08 -2.92
C ASP A 142 6.85 -7.54 -2.44
N ALA A 143 5.73 -7.97 -1.86
CA ALA A 143 5.54 -9.35 -1.38
C ALA A 143 5.65 -10.39 -2.52
N VAL A 144 5.08 -10.07 -3.69
CA VAL A 144 5.23 -10.85 -4.91
C VAL A 144 6.69 -10.88 -5.37
N GLY A 145 7.42 -9.79 -5.20
CA GLY A 145 8.86 -9.74 -5.45
C GLY A 145 9.66 -10.78 -4.66
N GLU A 146 9.38 -10.87 -3.35
CA GLU A 146 9.98 -11.89 -2.48
C GLU A 146 9.53 -13.31 -2.86
N GLN A 147 8.29 -13.48 -3.33
CA GLN A 147 7.82 -14.76 -3.88
C GLN A 147 8.66 -15.19 -5.09
N VAL A 148 8.91 -14.30 -6.05
CA VAL A 148 9.78 -14.58 -7.21
C VAL A 148 11.20 -14.93 -6.76
N LYS A 149 11.75 -14.17 -5.81
CA LYS A 149 13.07 -14.42 -5.23
C LYS A 149 13.18 -15.83 -4.65
N ARG A 150 12.24 -16.20 -3.79
CA ARG A 150 12.24 -17.49 -3.07
C ARG A 150 11.94 -18.67 -3.97
N GLU A 151 10.95 -18.55 -4.86
CA GLU A 151 10.42 -19.71 -5.59
C GLU A 151 11.05 -19.90 -6.96
N ILE A 152 11.60 -18.84 -7.56
CA ILE A 152 12.14 -18.89 -8.93
C ILE A 152 13.66 -18.72 -8.91
N LEU A 153 14.16 -17.63 -8.31
CA LEU A 153 15.57 -17.26 -8.47
C LEU A 153 16.53 -17.97 -7.52
N SER A 154 16.05 -18.45 -6.36
CA SER A 154 16.85 -19.18 -5.36
C SER A 154 17.47 -20.48 -5.86
N GLY A 155 16.95 -21.04 -6.97
CA GLY A 155 17.52 -22.23 -7.60
C GLY A 155 18.82 -21.94 -8.38
N VAL A 156 19.13 -20.67 -8.67
CA VAL A 156 20.28 -20.26 -9.48
C VAL A 156 21.17 -19.30 -8.73
N LEU A 157 20.60 -18.36 -7.98
CA LEU A 157 21.35 -17.34 -7.24
C LEU A 157 21.48 -17.73 -5.76
N SER A 158 22.64 -17.45 -5.18
CA SER A 158 22.86 -17.54 -3.73
C SER A 158 22.13 -16.43 -2.98
N GLU A 159 21.93 -16.62 -1.67
CA GLU A 159 21.25 -15.64 -0.81
C GLU A 159 21.91 -14.25 -0.88
N GLU A 160 23.24 -14.17 -0.82
CA GLU A 160 23.99 -12.91 -0.94
C GLU A 160 23.78 -12.20 -2.28
N GLU A 161 23.60 -12.96 -3.37
CA GLU A 161 23.32 -12.40 -4.70
C GLU A 161 21.87 -11.92 -4.79
N LEU A 162 20.92 -12.68 -4.24
CA LEU A 162 19.52 -12.30 -4.15
C LEU A 162 19.32 -11.04 -3.31
N GLU A 163 20.08 -10.85 -2.23
CA GLU A 163 20.07 -9.62 -1.43
C GLU A 163 20.55 -8.38 -2.21
N CYS A 164 21.27 -8.57 -3.31
CA CYS A 164 21.65 -7.47 -4.19
C CYS A 164 20.52 -7.03 -5.11
N LEU A 165 19.46 -7.82 -5.26
CA LEU A 165 18.35 -7.57 -6.16
C LEU A 165 17.17 -6.90 -5.44
N ASP A 166 16.59 -5.94 -6.13
CA ASP A 166 15.24 -5.43 -5.92
C ASP A 166 14.33 -6.10 -6.95
N ILE A 167 13.30 -6.78 -6.49
CA ILE A 167 12.37 -7.52 -7.34
C ILE A 167 10.98 -7.10 -6.95
N TYR A 168 10.19 -6.61 -7.90
CA TYR A 168 8.81 -6.22 -7.65
C TYR A 168 8.02 -6.18 -8.96
N ILE A 169 6.70 -6.22 -8.86
CA ILE A 169 5.84 -5.92 -10.01
C ILE A 169 5.79 -4.41 -10.22
N SER A 170 6.09 -3.98 -11.44
CA SER A 170 5.94 -2.61 -11.91
C SER A 170 4.83 -2.55 -12.95
N TYR A 171 4.51 -1.34 -13.42
CA TYR A 171 3.48 -1.13 -14.43
C TYR A 171 3.83 0.00 -15.39
N ARG A 172 3.35 -0.13 -16.64
CA ARG A 172 3.58 0.85 -17.70
C ARG A 172 2.54 1.97 -17.64
N ASN A 173 2.82 3.07 -18.33
CA ASN A 173 1.89 4.20 -18.50
C ASN A 173 1.60 5.04 -17.23
N GLY A 174 2.43 4.91 -16.20
CA GLY A 174 2.29 5.66 -14.95
C GLY A 174 1.20 5.11 -14.03
N ASN A 175 0.84 5.87 -13.00
CA ASN A 175 -0.08 5.41 -11.96
C ASN A 175 -1.46 5.04 -12.54
N PRO A 176 -2.03 3.88 -12.16
CA PRO A 176 -3.37 3.51 -12.55
C PRO A 176 -4.42 4.56 -12.14
N PRO A 177 -5.47 4.75 -12.95
CA PRO A 177 -6.53 5.71 -12.64
C PRO A 177 -7.39 5.24 -11.45
N PRO A 178 -8.12 6.13 -10.76
CA PRO A 178 -8.87 5.78 -9.54
C PRO A 178 -9.80 4.56 -9.65
N GLU A 179 -10.45 4.35 -10.80
CA GLU A 179 -11.35 3.23 -11.04
C GLU A 179 -10.64 1.86 -11.06
N PHE A 180 -9.35 1.83 -11.41
CA PHE A 180 -8.54 0.62 -11.38
C PHE A 180 -8.53 0.03 -9.97
N TYR A 181 -8.27 0.83 -8.93
CA TYR A 181 -8.23 0.34 -7.54
C TYR A 181 -9.59 -0.21 -7.07
N SER A 182 -10.69 0.30 -7.64
CA SER A 182 -12.02 -0.24 -7.34
C SER A 182 -12.28 -1.60 -7.98
N ARG A 183 -11.61 -1.90 -9.10
CA ARG A 183 -11.61 -3.21 -9.77
C ARG A 183 -10.67 -4.17 -9.06
N LEU A 184 -9.41 -3.78 -8.84
CA LEU A 184 -8.39 -4.61 -8.17
C LEU A 184 -8.88 -5.20 -6.85
N ARG A 185 -9.50 -4.38 -6.01
CA ARG A 185 -10.05 -4.83 -4.71
C ARG A 185 -11.08 -5.97 -4.82
N LYS A 186 -11.72 -6.14 -5.98
CA LYS A 186 -12.75 -7.17 -6.21
C LYS A 186 -12.17 -8.44 -6.82
N GLU A 187 -10.89 -8.44 -7.16
CA GLU A 187 -10.23 -9.61 -7.70
C GLU A 187 -10.05 -10.66 -6.59
N PRO A 188 -10.48 -11.91 -6.83
CA PRO A 188 -10.41 -12.94 -5.81
C PRO A 188 -8.96 -13.31 -5.43
N TRP A 189 -8.01 -13.11 -6.34
CA TRP A 189 -6.58 -13.36 -6.11
C TRP A 189 -5.88 -12.25 -5.32
N PHE A 190 -6.52 -11.08 -5.14
CA PHE A 190 -5.91 -9.94 -4.47
C PHE A 190 -5.96 -10.09 -2.94
N GLN A 191 -5.23 -11.10 -2.45
CA GLN A 191 -5.10 -11.46 -1.04
C GLN A 191 -3.63 -11.71 -0.71
N ALA A 192 -3.15 -11.21 0.42
CA ALA A 192 -1.74 -11.20 0.82
C ALA A 192 -1.07 -12.59 0.77
N ASN A 193 -1.83 -13.65 1.06
CA ASN A 193 -1.29 -15.02 1.10
C ASN A 193 -1.47 -15.82 -0.21
N GLU A 194 -2.35 -15.36 -1.09
CA GLU A 194 -2.69 -16.07 -2.33
C GLU A 194 -1.98 -15.47 -3.55
N ILE A 195 -1.80 -14.15 -3.54
CA ILE A 195 -1.25 -13.38 -4.65
C ILE A 195 0.13 -13.87 -5.10
N THR A 196 0.32 -13.88 -6.41
CA THR A 196 1.57 -14.26 -7.08
C THR A 196 1.90 -13.26 -8.18
N ALA A 197 3.11 -13.34 -8.72
CA ALA A 197 3.47 -12.55 -9.90
C ALA A 197 2.59 -12.89 -11.10
N ALA A 198 2.16 -14.16 -11.24
CA ALA A 198 1.30 -14.58 -12.35
C ALA A 198 -0.03 -13.82 -12.33
N ASP A 199 -0.62 -13.59 -11.16
CA ASP A 199 -1.90 -12.87 -11.06
C ASP A 199 -1.80 -11.44 -11.61
N TYR A 200 -0.68 -10.76 -11.37
CA TYR A 200 -0.41 -9.44 -11.94
C TYR A 200 -0.07 -9.49 -13.43
N LEU A 201 0.72 -10.46 -13.86
CA LEU A 201 1.17 -10.56 -15.25
C LEU A 201 0.06 -11.05 -16.20
N GLU A 202 -0.90 -11.82 -15.69
CA GLU A 202 -2.01 -12.38 -16.47
C GLU A 202 -3.24 -11.47 -16.51
N THR A 203 -3.36 -10.52 -15.57
CA THR A 203 -4.56 -9.71 -15.44
C THR A 203 -4.73 -8.69 -16.58
N ASP A 204 -5.99 -8.41 -16.95
CA ASP A 204 -6.35 -7.33 -17.87
C ASP A 204 -6.63 -6.00 -17.17
N LEU A 205 -6.39 -5.93 -15.86
CA LEU A 205 -6.65 -4.72 -15.08
C LEU A 205 -5.73 -3.57 -15.47
N TYR A 206 -4.46 -3.86 -15.70
CA TYR A 206 -3.44 -2.88 -16.07
C TYR A 206 -2.23 -3.57 -16.72
N ASP A 207 -1.34 -2.77 -17.31
CA ASP A 207 -0.14 -3.24 -18.01
C ASP A 207 1.01 -3.45 -17.01
N PHE A 208 1.02 -4.61 -16.36
CA PHE A 208 2.01 -5.00 -15.35
C PHE A 208 3.18 -5.76 -15.97
N TYR A 209 4.35 -5.61 -15.36
CA TYR A 209 5.55 -6.36 -15.71
C TYR A 209 6.43 -6.59 -14.48
N LEU A 210 7.23 -7.64 -14.50
CA LEU A 210 8.18 -7.93 -13.42
C LEU A 210 9.46 -7.10 -13.62
N ARG A 211 9.87 -6.36 -12.60
CA ARG A 211 11.12 -5.63 -12.61
C ARG A 211 12.12 -6.28 -11.66
N ILE A 212 13.32 -6.55 -12.17
CA ILE A 212 14.46 -7.07 -11.41
C ILE A 212 15.62 -6.10 -11.58
N GLN A 213 16.07 -5.48 -10.49
CA GLN A 213 17.13 -4.49 -10.50
C GLN A 213 18.18 -4.78 -9.44
N ALA A 214 19.43 -4.95 -9.84
CA ALA A 214 20.54 -5.01 -8.91
C ALA A 214 20.90 -3.61 -8.40
N PHE A 215 21.21 -3.52 -7.11
CA PHE A 215 21.79 -2.33 -6.51
C PHE A 215 23.31 -2.36 -6.68
N ASP A 216 23.86 -1.47 -7.51
CA ASP A 216 25.30 -1.39 -7.78
C ASP A 216 26.14 -1.41 -6.50
N TYR A 217 25.76 -0.63 -5.48
CA TYR A 217 26.49 -0.57 -4.20
C TYR A 217 26.44 -1.86 -3.35
N ARG A 218 25.47 -2.76 -3.59
CA ARG A 218 25.40 -4.09 -2.96
C ARG A 218 26.25 -5.08 -3.76
N VAL A 219 26.12 -5.06 -5.08
CA VAL A 219 26.91 -5.89 -6.01
C VAL A 219 28.41 -5.64 -5.86
N GLU A 220 28.83 -4.39 -5.69
CA GLU A 220 30.24 -4.01 -5.48
C GLU A 220 30.86 -4.65 -4.22
N LYS A 221 30.03 -4.99 -3.22
CA LYS A 221 30.48 -5.62 -1.97
C LYS A 221 30.60 -7.14 -2.07
N LEU A 222 30.07 -7.75 -3.12
CA LEU A 222 30.18 -9.19 -3.34
C LEU A 222 31.63 -9.58 -3.68
N PRO A 223 32.07 -10.79 -3.29
CA PRO A 223 33.27 -11.40 -3.85
C PRO A 223 33.21 -11.42 -5.37
N GLU A 224 34.36 -11.27 -6.03
CA GLU A 224 34.45 -11.20 -7.50
C GLU A 224 33.80 -12.41 -8.19
N GLU A 225 33.96 -13.61 -7.65
CA GLU A 225 33.35 -14.83 -8.17
C GLU A 225 31.81 -14.76 -8.16
N LYS A 226 31.21 -14.26 -7.06
CA LYS A 226 29.75 -14.09 -6.94
C LYS A 226 29.23 -12.96 -7.81
N ARG A 227 29.99 -11.85 -7.88
CA ARG A 227 29.65 -10.75 -8.79
C ARG A 227 29.61 -11.25 -10.24
N GLN A 228 30.63 -12.01 -10.67
CA GLN A 228 30.66 -12.56 -12.01
C GLN A 228 29.53 -13.57 -12.24
N HIS A 229 29.26 -14.45 -11.28
CA HIS A 229 28.19 -15.42 -11.34
C HIS A 229 26.79 -14.76 -11.46
N LEU A 230 26.51 -13.71 -10.69
CA LEU A 230 25.27 -12.92 -10.82
C LEU A 230 25.09 -12.40 -12.25
N MET A 231 26.14 -11.82 -12.84
CA MET A 231 26.09 -11.26 -14.19
C MET A 231 25.90 -12.34 -15.25
N ASP A 232 26.61 -13.47 -15.11
CA ASP A 232 26.53 -14.62 -16.02
C ASP A 232 25.18 -15.35 -15.93
N SER A 233 24.44 -15.16 -14.83
CA SER A 233 23.12 -15.76 -14.60
C SER A 233 21.98 -15.11 -15.39
N LEU A 234 22.20 -13.98 -16.08
CA LEU A 234 21.14 -13.24 -16.77
C LEU A 234 20.27 -14.13 -17.69
N LEU A 235 20.90 -14.91 -18.57
CA LEU A 235 20.18 -15.78 -19.52
C LEU A 235 19.38 -16.87 -18.81
N GLU A 236 19.90 -17.37 -17.70
CA GLU A 236 19.25 -18.41 -16.91
C GLU A 236 18.06 -17.85 -16.13
N ILE A 237 18.18 -16.65 -15.56
CA ILE A 237 17.07 -15.91 -14.95
C ILE A 237 15.96 -15.71 -15.97
N GLU A 238 16.27 -15.20 -17.16
CA GLU A 238 15.27 -15.05 -18.23
C GLU A 238 14.59 -16.38 -18.60
N ARG A 239 15.35 -17.48 -18.68
CA ARG A 239 14.82 -18.81 -18.96
C ARG A 239 13.84 -19.24 -17.86
N LEU A 240 14.18 -19.03 -16.59
CA LEU A 240 13.32 -19.36 -15.45
C LEU A 240 12.02 -18.55 -15.49
N LEU A 241 12.09 -17.24 -15.71
CA LEU A 241 10.91 -16.38 -15.78
C LEU A 241 9.98 -16.79 -16.92
N ARG A 242 10.52 -17.04 -18.12
CA ARG A 242 9.73 -17.50 -19.27
C ARG A 242 9.11 -18.88 -19.04
N ASN A 243 9.78 -19.77 -18.33
CA ASN A 243 9.21 -21.08 -17.97
C ASN A 243 8.10 -20.94 -16.93
N ALA A 244 8.24 -20.01 -15.98
CA ALA A 244 7.27 -19.78 -14.93
C ALA A 244 5.99 -19.12 -15.46
N TYR A 245 6.12 -18.11 -16.32
CA TYR A 245 4.99 -17.26 -16.72
C TYR A 245 4.58 -17.40 -18.20
N GLY A 246 5.32 -18.17 -19.00
CA GLY A 246 4.95 -18.49 -20.38
C GLY A 246 4.67 -17.27 -21.25
N SER A 247 3.47 -17.20 -21.82
CA SER A 247 3.01 -16.09 -22.68
C SER A 247 2.67 -14.81 -21.93
N HIS A 248 2.87 -14.76 -20.61
CA HIS A 248 2.65 -13.59 -19.77
C HIS A 248 3.95 -13.08 -19.12
N ALA A 249 5.11 -13.60 -19.54
CA ALA A 249 6.39 -13.32 -18.92
C ALA A 249 6.94 -11.90 -19.22
N ASP A 250 6.18 -10.83 -19.01
CA ASP A 250 6.65 -9.44 -19.20
C ASP A 250 7.66 -9.07 -18.12
N TYR A 251 8.88 -8.67 -18.51
CA TYR A 251 9.92 -8.30 -17.55
C TYR A 251 10.94 -7.28 -18.05
N GLU A 252 11.54 -6.57 -17.09
CA GLU A 252 12.74 -5.76 -17.24
C GLU A 252 13.78 -6.20 -16.20
N ILE A 253 14.98 -6.57 -16.66
CA ILE A 253 16.09 -7.00 -15.82
C ILE A 253 17.27 -6.06 -16.02
N TYR A 254 17.82 -5.55 -14.92
CA TYR A 254 19.08 -4.81 -14.87
C TYR A 254 19.96 -5.40 -13.78
N LEU A 255 21.07 -6.01 -14.14
CA LEU A 255 22.07 -6.54 -13.19
C LEU A 255 23.30 -5.63 -13.08
N GLY A 256 23.52 -4.76 -14.06
CA GLY A 256 24.64 -3.83 -14.12
C GLY A 256 24.85 -3.30 -15.54
N GLU A 257 25.85 -2.43 -15.72
CA GLU A 257 26.20 -1.90 -17.04
C GLU A 257 26.53 -3.03 -18.01
N GLY A 258 25.80 -3.11 -19.13
CA GLY A 258 25.94 -4.17 -20.12
C GLY A 258 25.18 -5.47 -19.81
N TYR A 259 24.60 -5.62 -18.62
CA TYR A 259 23.84 -6.79 -18.18
C TYR A 259 22.37 -6.42 -17.97
N ARG A 260 21.64 -6.31 -19.07
CA ARG A 260 20.22 -5.98 -19.09
C ARG A 260 19.44 -6.85 -20.06
N ALA A 261 18.20 -7.14 -19.73
CA ALA A 261 17.26 -7.84 -20.61
C ALA A 261 15.86 -7.24 -20.46
N GLU A 262 15.13 -7.21 -21.56
CA GLU A 262 13.72 -6.80 -21.60
C GLU A 262 12.97 -7.80 -22.47
N PHE A 263 11.80 -8.20 -22.02
CA PHE A 263 10.93 -9.06 -22.79
C PHE A 263 9.49 -8.62 -22.61
N THR A 264 8.79 -8.47 -23.75
CA THR A 264 7.36 -8.22 -23.77
C THR A 264 6.64 -9.37 -24.46
N ALA A 265 5.74 -10.03 -23.73
CA ALA A 265 5.01 -11.17 -24.24
C ALA A 265 3.92 -10.71 -25.24
N GLY A 266 3.93 -11.28 -26.45
CA GLY A 266 2.98 -10.92 -27.51
C GLY A 266 3.32 -9.65 -28.30
N GLY A 267 4.54 -9.14 -28.22
CA GLY A 267 4.95 -7.88 -28.86
C GLY A 267 4.49 -7.73 -30.31
N SER A 268 3.69 -6.69 -30.57
CA SER A 268 3.84 -5.99 -31.85
C SER A 268 5.20 -5.32 -31.81
N ALA A 269 6.08 -5.71 -32.72
CA ALA A 269 7.32 -5.02 -33.01
C ALA A 269 7.06 -3.51 -33.21
N ASN A 270 7.57 -2.69 -32.30
CA ASN A 270 7.89 -1.27 -32.42
C ASN A 270 8.61 -0.97 -31.09
N GLU A 271 9.91 -0.75 -30.99
CA GLU A 271 10.91 -0.25 -31.93
C GLU A 271 12.26 -0.91 -31.60
N ARG A 272 13.10 -1.06 -32.64
CA ARG A 272 14.53 -1.39 -32.51
C ARG A 272 15.34 -0.15 -32.23
#